data_AF-A0A4S3K664-F1
#
_entry.id   AF-A0A4S3K664-F1
#
_cell.length_a   1.000
_cell.length_b   1.000
_cell.length_c   1.000
_cell.angle_alpha   90.00
_cell.angle_beta   90.00
_cell.angle_gamma   90.00
#
_symmetry.space_group_name_H-M   'P 1'
#
loop_
_entity.id
_entity.type
_entity.pdbx_description
1 polymer ?
#
loop_
_entity_poly.entity_id
_entity_poly.type
_entity_poly.pdbx_seq_one_letter_code
_entity_poly.pdbx_strand_id
1 'polypeptide(L)'
;MNLLKRPGILVWFVLMLATVVTTWVLSKDIVAARTGTVAIIAIAFYKVRLVLLHFMELRHAPRGLRLFFELWVLVVAAAMIGMYLSGSAAPA
;
A
#
# COMPACT_ATOMS: atom_id res chain seq x y z
N MET A 1 0.35 -18.23 24.96
CA MET A 1 0.17 -17.81 23.55
C MET A 1 -0.58 -16.47 23.48
N ASN A 2 0.07 -15.36 23.84
CA ASN A 2 -0.55 -14.01 23.85
C ASN A 2 0.08 -13.06 22.81
N LEU A 3 0.87 -13.58 21.87
CA LEU A 3 1.59 -12.77 20.88
C LEU A 3 0.66 -12.07 19.88
N LEU A 4 -0.50 -12.67 19.55
CA LEU A 4 -1.50 -12.06 18.65
C LEU A 4 -2.21 -10.84 19.26
N LYS A 5 -2.10 -10.60 20.57
CA LYS A 5 -2.74 -9.43 21.20
C LYS A 5 -1.93 -8.14 21.06
N ARG A 6 -0.70 -8.21 20.52
CA ARG A 6 0.11 -7.00 20.28
C ARG A 6 -0.23 -6.42 18.90
N PRO A 7 -0.77 -5.18 18.83
CA PRO A 7 -1.20 -4.58 17.56
C PRO A 7 -0.04 -4.48 16.54
N GLY A 8 1.19 -4.27 17.00
CA GLY A 8 2.37 -4.25 16.12
C GLY A 8 2.65 -5.59 15.41
N ILE A 9 2.42 -6.73 16.07
CA ILE A 9 2.63 -8.06 15.48
C ILE A 9 1.58 -8.34 14.41
N LEU A 10 0.32 -7.94 14.65
CA LEU A 10 -0.75 -8.07 13.66
C LEU A 10 -0.46 -7.24 12.41
N VAL A 11 -0.03 -5.99 12.58
CA VAL A 11 0.33 -5.12 11.44
C VAL A 11 1.52 -5.72 10.69
N TRP A 12 2.53 -6.22 11.40
CA TRP A 12 3.66 -6.90 10.80
C TRP A 12 3.23 -8.11 9.95
N PHE A 13 2.34 -8.96 10.47
CA PHE A 13 1.78 -10.09 9.71
C PHE A 13 1.02 -9.64 8.47
N VAL A 14 0.23 -8.57 8.56
CA VAL A 14 -0.47 -7.98 7.40
C VAL A 14 0.52 -7.47 6.35
N LEU A 15 1.61 -6.82 6.77
CA LEU A 15 2.66 -6.33 5.86
C LEU A 15 3.39 -7.49 5.16
N MET A 16 3.67 -8.57 5.89
CA MET A 16 4.26 -9.79 5.32
C MET A 16 3.33 -10.44 4.31
N LEU A 17 2.06 -10.64 4.65
CA LEU A 17 1.05 -11.20 3.76
C LEU A 17 0.88 -10.36 2.50
N ALA A 18 0.81 -9.03 2.65
CA ALA A 18 0.73 -8.10 1.52
C ALA A 18 1.91 -8.27 0.56
N THR A 19 3.13 -8.48 1.09
CA THR A 19 4.34 -8.71 0.28
C THR A 19 4.28 -10.04 -0.46
N VAL A 20 3.84 -11.11 0.21
CA VAL A 20 3.67 -12.41 -0.42
C VAL A 20 2.64 -12.33 -1.55
N VAL A 21 1.50 -11.67 -1.32
CA VAL A 21 0.47 -11.47 -2.34
C VAL A 21 1.01 -10.71 -3.55
N THR A 22 1.74 -9.61 -3.34
CA THR A 22 2.32 -8.85 -4.47
C THR A 22 3.31 -9.67 -5.28
N THR A 23 4.20 -10.42 -4.63
CA THR A 23 5.27 -11.16 -5.31
C THR A 23 4.79 -12.44 -5.97
N TRP A 24 3.88 -13.18 -5.33
CA TRP A 24 3.54 -14.54 -5.76
C TRP A 24 2.20 -14.64 -6.48
N VAL A 25 1.29 -13.67 -6.29
CA VAL A 25 -0.04 -13.68 -6.93
C VAL A 25 -0.08 -12.67 -8.06
N LEU A 26 0.23 -11.40 -7.76
CA LEU A 26 0.08 -10.31 -8.73
C LEU A 26 1.21 -10.27 -9.76
N SER A 27 2.37 -10.84 -9.46
CA SER A 27 3.52 -10.86 -10.37
C SER A 27 3.53 -12.05 -11.33
N LYS A 28 2.53 -12.93 -11.29
CA LYS A 28 2.40 -14.06 -12.22
C LYS A 28 1.63 -13.66 -13.47
N ASP A 29 1.93 -14.33 -14.59
CA ASP A 29 1.27 -14.11 -15.90
C ASP A 29 -0.24 -14.43 -15.92
N ILE A 30 -0.79 -14.93 -14.80
CA ILE A 30 -2.24 -15.14 -14.62
C ILE A 30 -3.03 -13.83 -14.47
N VAL A 31 -2.39 -12.72 -14.12
CA VAL A 31 -3.04 -11.40 -14.01
C VAL A 31 -2.56 -10.52 -15.15
N ALA A 32 -3.49 -9.87 -15.85
CA ALA A 32 -3.13 -8.89 -16.89
C ALA A 32 -2.16 -7.85 -16.31
N ALA A 33 -1.02 -7.62 -16.98
CA ALA A 33 0.06 -6.78 -16.48
C ALA A 33 -0.43 -5.40 -16.00
N ARG A 34 -1.36 -4.78 -16.75
CA ARG A 34 -1.98 -3.51 -16.38
C ARG A 34 -2.69 -3.56 -15.03
N THR A 35 -3.53 -4.57 -14.82
CA THR A 35 -4.28 -4.77 -13.57
C THR A 35 -3.35 -5.16 -12.43
N GLY A 36 -2.35 -6.02 -12.69
CA GLY A 36 -1.34 -6.43 -11.74
C GLY A 36 -0.54 -5.23 -11.21
N THR A 37 -0.04 -4.36 -12.09
CA THR A 37 0.72 -3.17 -11.69
C THR A 37 -0.12 -2.20 -10.87
N VAL A 38 -1.36 -1.90 -11.28
CA VAL A 38 -2.26 -1.03 -10.49
C VAL A 38 -2.53 -1.61 -9.10
N ALA A 39 -2.78 -2.92 -9.01
CA ALA A 39 -3.01 -3.58 -7.73
C ALA A 39 -1.75 -3.61 -6.85
N ILE A 40 -0.56 -3.82 -7.42
CA ILE A 40 0.71 -3.73 -6.70
C ILE A 40 0.90 -2.32 -6.13
N ILE A 41 0.67 -1.27 -6.92
CA ILE A 41 0.77 0.11 -6.47
C ILE A 41 -0.22 0.36 -5.31
N ALA A 42 -1.48 -0.05 -5.46
CA ALA A 42 -2.49 0.10 -4.41
C ALA A 42 -2.09 -0.60 -3.10
N ILE A 43 -1.60 -1.83 -3.17
CA ILE A 43 -1.13 -2.58 -1.99
C ILE A 43 0.10 -1.90 -1.37
N ALA A 44 1.03 -1.39 -2.19
CA ALA A 44 2.20 -0.67 -1.70
C ALA A 44 1.81 0.58 -0.89
N PHE A 45 0.90 1.41 -1.38
CA PHE A 45 0.44 2.60 -0.63
C PHE A 45 -0.39 2.22 0.60
N TYR A 46 -1.15 1.12 0.55
CA TYR A 46 -1.80 0.59 1.75
C TYR A 46 -0.79 0.19 2.84
N LYS A 47 0.33 -0.45 2.46
CA LYS A 47 1.44 -0.76 3.37
C LYS A 47 2.04 0.52 3.96
N VAL A 48 2.28 1.55 3.15
CA VAL A 48 2.79 2.86 3.63
C VAL A 48 1.86 3.46 4.68
N ARG A 49 0.54 3.43 4.46
CA ARG A 49 -0.45 3.90 5.44
C ARG A 49 -0.38 3.12 6.76
N LEU A 50 -0.24 1.80 6.70
CA LEU A 50 -0.09 0.97 7.89
C LEU A 50 1.18 1.31 8.67
N VAL A 51 2.31 1.52 7.98
CA VAL A 51 3.58 1.92 8.59
C VAL A 51 3.47 3.28 9.26
N LEU A 52 2.89 4.27 8.58
CA LEU A 52 2.67 5.60 9.14
C LEU A 52 1.82 5.54 10.42
N LEU A 53 0.69 4.84 10.40
CA LEU A 53 -0.22 4.81 11.54
C LEU A 53 0.33 4.02 12.74
N HIS A 54 1.05 2.92 12.51
CA HIS A 54 1.39 1.96 13.57
C HIS A 54 2.86 1.94 13.98
N PHE A 55 3.79 2.28 13.09
CA PHE A 55 5.23 2.29 13.39
C PHE A 55 5.78 3.70 13.61
N MET A 56 5.20 4.71 12.97
CA MET A 56 5.55 6.12 13.19
C MET A 56 4.66 6.79 14.26
N GLU A 57 3.81 6.01 14.94
CA GLU A 57 2.89 6.46 15.99
C GLU A 57 1.96 7.63 15.59
N LEU A 58 1.72 7.86 14.29
CA LEU A 58 0.79 8.91 13.82
C LEU A 58 -0.65 8.71 14.32
N ARG A 59 -0.98 7.53 14.84
CA ARG A 59 -2.27 7.28 15.52
C ARG A 59 -2.50 8.22 16.70
N HIS A 60 -1.45 8.60 17.42
CA HIS A 60 -1.50 9.48 18.59
C HIS A 60 -1.17 10.94 18.26
N ALA A 61 -0.77 11.21 17.01
CA ALA A 61 -0.44 12.56 16.55
C ALA A 61 -1.71 13.45 16.43
N PRO A 62 -1.55 14.78 16.51
CA PRO A 62 -2.63 15.73 16.27
C PRO A 62 -3.29 15.49 14.90
N ARG A 63 -4.62 15.57 14.86
CA ARG A 63 -5.45 15.16 13.70
C ARG A 63 -5.04 15.82 12.38
N GLY A 64 -4.58 17.07 12.42
CA GLY A 64 -4.11 17.79 11.22
C GLY A 64 -2.90 17.13 10.57
N LEU A 65 -1.91 16.72 11.36
CA LEU A 65 -0.71 16.04 10.86
C LEU A 65 -1.06 14.68 10.28
N ARG A 66 -1.93 13.92 10.98
CA ARG A 66 -2.42 12.64 10.49
C ARG A 66 -3.14 12.78 9.15
N LEU A 67 -4.02 13.77 9.01
CA LEU A 67 -4.74 14.01 7.76
C LEU A 67 -3.79 14.39 6.62
N PHE A 68 -2.77 15.21 6.90
CA PHE A 68 -1.76 15.59 5.91
C PHE A 68 -1.05 14.35 5.32
N PHE A 69 -0.60 13.43 6.17
CA PHE A 69 0.04 12.20 5.71
C PHE A 69 -0.91 11.25 5.00
N GLU A 70 -2.16 11.11 5.47
CA GLU A 70 -3.15 10.28 4.77
C GLU A 70 -3.50 10.86 3.39
N LEU A 71 -3.67 12.18 3.28
CA LEU A 71 -3.88 12.87 2.01
C LEU A 71 -2.67 12.72 1.09
N TRP A 72 -1.45 12.92 1.61
CA TRP A 72 -0.23 12.73 0.85
C TRP A 72 -0.16 11.33 0.23
N VAL A 73 -0.43 10.29 1.02
CA VAL A 73 -0.46 8.89 0.53
C VAL A 73 -1.49 8.72 -0.60
N LEU A 74 -2.70 9.28 -0.45
CA LEU A 74 -3.74 9.19 -1.47
C LEU A 74 -3.37 9.94 -2.76
N VAL A 75 -2.82 11.15 -2.63
CA VAL A 75 -2.41 11.98 -3.77
C VAL A 75 -1.31 11.30 -4.57
N VAL A 76 -0.27 10.80 -3.90
CA VAL A 76 0.86 10.14 -4.59
C VAL A 76 0.40 8.80 -5.19
N ALA A 77 -0.46 8.04 -4.52
CA ALA A 77 -1.03 6.81 -5.08
C ALA A 77 -1.82 7.09 -6.36
N ALA A 78 -2.71 8.08 -6.33
CA ALA A 78 -3.52 8.48 -7.47
C ALA A 78 -2.64 9.01 -8.61
N ALA A 79 -1.61 9.80 -8.31
CA ALA A 79 -0.66 10.29 -9.29
C ALA A 79 0.10 9.14 -9.98
N MET A 80 0.65 8.19 -9.22
CA MET A 80 1.36 7.05 -9.80
C MET A 80 0.46 6.17 -10.66
N ILE A 81 -0.76 5.87 -10.21
CA ILE A 81 -1.72 5.10 -10.99
C ILE A 81 -2.11 5.87 -12.27
N GLY A 82 -2.41 7.17 -12.15
CA GLY A 82 -2.76 8.02 -13.28
C GLY A 82 -1.63 8.13 -14.32
N MET A 83 -0.38 8.29 -13.87
CA MET A 83 0.81 8.29 -14.74
C MET A 83 1.00 6.95 -15.44
N TYR A 84 0.84 5.84 -14.71
CA TYR A 84 0.93 4.50 -15.30
C TYR A 84 -0.17 4.27 -16.36
N LEU A 85 -1.40 4.66 -16.06
CA LEU A 85 -2.54 4.47 -16.97
C LEU A 85 -2.50 5.41 -18.19
N SER A 86 -1.93 6.62 -18.05
CA SER A 86 -1.75 7.57 -19.15
C SER A 86 -0.53 7.24 -20.01
N GLY A 87 0.58 6.80 -19.41
CA GLY A 87 1.77 6.36 -20.13
C GLY A 87 1.61 5.02 -20.85
N SER A 88 0.77 4.12 -20.33
CA SER A 88 0.40 2.87 -21.02
C SER A 88 -0.56 3.06 -22.20
N ALA A 89 -1.00 4.30 -22.47
CA ALA A 89 -1.76 4.66 -23.67
C ALA A 89 -0.86 5.08 -24.85
N ALA A 90 0.46 4.92 -24.76
CA ALA A 90 1.35 5.04 -25.91
C ALA A 90 1.12 3.84 -26.86
N PRO A 91 0.79 4.06 -28.15
CA PRO A 91 0.59 2.98 -29.11
C PRO A 91 1.89 2.20 -29.31
N ALA A 92 1.76 0.87 -29.28
CA ALA A 92 2.78 -0.09 -29.69
C ALA A 92 3.14 0.07 -31.17
#